data_AF-A0A9D6R8U8-F1
#
_entry.id   AF-A0A9D6R8U8-F1
#
_cell.length_a   1.000
_cell.length_b   1.000
_cell.length_c   1.000
_cell.angle_alpha   90.00
_cell.angle_beta   90.00
_cell.angle_gamma   90.00
#
_symmetry.space_group_name_H-M   'P 1'
#
loop_
_entity.id
_entity.type
_entity.pdbx_description
1 polymer ?
#
loop_
_entity_poly.entity_id
_entity_poly.type
_entity_poly.pdbx_seq_one_letter_code
_entity_poly.pdbx_strand_id
1 'polypeptide(L)'
;RRLLDEAHRRGMRVVLDGVFNHASRGFYQFNHLLELGAHSPYVDWFTVYDWPLNAYGEDKPNYAAWWGLPALPQFNIRTPAVREFLWGVGQHWIEQGIDGWRLDVPAEIDDDAFWQEFRRRVKGANPDAYIVGEIWHEARRWLKGDQFDAVMSYLFNKACIAFFIGLLMDTPLTEGKGYSPIQPFDAPRFADFVDEILALYDWQVNLTLLNLLDSHDTARFLSVARGDESALRLATLFQMTYPGAPSIYYGDEIGLDGGSDPDCRKTMPWGESQWNTGLRDHFVVWAMKDSWLRSTRGRRPPRSKSQWPASSLKGLSSNTLGKRGERTRLLEAS
;
A
#
# COMPACT_ATOMS: atom_id res chain seq x y z
N ARG A 1 17.29 -16.40 8.35
CA ARG A 1 16.60 -17.60 7.82
C ARG A 1 15.45 -18.06 8.71
N ARG A 2 15.62 -18.29 10.02
CA ARG A 2 14.53 -18.73 10.94
C ARG A 2 13.15 -18.07 10.74
N LEU A 3 13.08 -16.75 10.52
CA LEU A 3 11.82 -16.05 10.23
C LEU A 3 11.14 -16.58 8.95
N LEU A 4 11.91 -16.71 7.86
CA LEU A 4 11.43 -17.22 6.58
C LEU A 4 10.93 -18.65 6.74
N ASP A 5 11.73 -19.50 7.38
CA ASP A 5 11.41 -20.93 7.58
C ASP A 5 10.08 -21.10 8.35
N GLU A 6 9.89 -20.34 9.44
CA GLU A 6 8.66 -20.39 10.23
C GLU A 6 7.46 -19.74 9.51
N ALA A 7 7.67 -18.69 8.73
CA ALA A 7 6.61 -18.07 7.93
C ALA A 7 6.12 -19.04 6.85
N HIS A 8 7.03 -19.61 6.07
CA HIS A 8 6.72 -20.56 5.00
C HIS A 8 6.04 -21.83 5.54
N ARG A 9 6.46 -22.35 6.70
CA ARG A 9 5.79 -23.48 7.37
C ARG A 9 4.32 -23.22 7.69
N ARG A 10 3.93 -21.95 7.82
CA ARG A 10 2.55 -21.50 8.07
C ARG A 10 1.84 -21.04 6.79
N GLY A 11 2.44 -21.23 5.62
CA GLY A 11 1.90 -20.76 4.35
C GLY A 11 1.92 -19.24 4.19
N MET A 12 2.71 -18.52 5.01
CA MET A 12 2.91 -17.08 4.90
C MET A 12 4.10 -16.79 3.99
N ARG A 13 3.95 -15.77 3.15
CA ARG A 13 4.99 -15.26 2.25
C ARG A 13 5.65 -14.03 2.87
N VAL A 14 6.93 -13.81 2.60
CA VAL A 14 7.71 -12.70 3.13
C VAL A 14 8.20 -11.81 2.00
N VAL A 15 7.73 -10.56 1.99
CA VAL A 15 8.14 -9.51 1.04
C VAL A 15 9.04 -8.54 1.79
N LEU A 16 10.18 -8.17 1.21
CA LEU A 16 11.07 -7.16 1.79
C LEU A 16 10.90 -5.79 1.13
N ASP A 17 11.24 -4.75 1.87
CA ASP A 17 11.35 -3.38 1.34
C ASP A 17 12.71 -3.17 0.66
N GLY A 18 12.69 -2.70 -0.58
CA GLY A 18 13.84 -2.48 -1.44
C GLY A 18 14.06 -1.00 -1.71
N VAL A 19 14.94 -0.39 -0.93
CA VAL A 19 15.37 1.01 -1.10
C VAL A 19 16.52 1.06 -2.11
N PHE A 20 16.16 1.12 -3.40
CA PHE A 20 17.14 1.10 -4.51
C PHE A 20 17.49 2.49 -5.06
N ASN A 21 16.71 3.52 -4.72
CA ASN A 21 16.94 4.89 -5.19
C ASN A 21 18.11 5.59 -4.48
N HIS A 22 18.21 5.40 -3.17
CA HIS A 22 19.18 6.09 -2.33
C HIS A 22 19.72 5.14 -1.25
N ALA A 23 20.82 5.54 -0.61
CA ALA A 23 21.41 4.83 0.51
C ALA A 23 21.44 5.72 1.76
N SER A 24 21.71 5.15 2.92
CA SER A 24 22.11 5.93 4.08
C SER A 24 23.51 6.51 3.88
N ARG A 25 23.80 7.68 4.46
CA ARG A 25 25.17 8.22 4.56
C ARG A 25 26.16 7.30 5.30
N GLY A 26 25.67 6.28 6.01
CA GLY A 26 26.48 5.21 6.60
C GLY A 26 26.85 4.08 5.62
N PHE A 27 26.36 4.12 4.38
CA PHE A 27 26.69 3.12 3.37
C PHE A 27 28.16 3.18 3.00
N TYR A 28 28.81 2.02 2.92
CA TYR A 28 30.27 1.90 2.82
C TYR A 28 30.86 2.75 1.69
N GLN A 29 30.31 2.67 0.48
CA GLN A 29 30.80 3.42 -0.67
C GLN A 29 30.67 4.93 -0.48
N PHE A 30 29.59 5.39 0.16
CA PHE A 30 29.40 6.81 0.46
C PHE A 30 30.34 7.28 1.59
N ASN A 31 30.53 6.45 2.62
CA ASN A 31 31.49 6.76 3.69
C ASN A 31 32.92 6.87 3.14
N HIS A 32 33.30 5.98 2.22
CA HIS A 32 34.59 6.07 1.53
C HIS A 32 34.75 7.36 0.70
N LEU A 33 33.66 7.92 0.15
CA LEU A 33 33.65 9.24 -0.49
C LEU A 33 33.88 10.36 0.53
N LEU A 34 33.26 10.26 1.71
CA LEU A 34 33.42 11.24 2.78
C LEU A 34 34.87 11.30 3.28
N GLU A 35 35.56 10.16 3.33
CA GLU A 35 36.95 10.07 3.79
C GLU A 35 37.97 10.50 2.74
N LEU A 36 37.84 10.01 1.49
CA LEU A 36 38.87 10.19 0.46
C LEU A 36 38.54 11.26 -0.59
N GLY A 37 37.35 11.84 -0.54
CA GLY A 37 36.90 12.84 -1.50
C GLY A 37 36.94 12.31 -2.94
N ALA A 38 37.47 13.16 -3.84
CA ALA A 38 37.64 12.85 -5.26
C ALA A 38 38.58 11.67 -5.55
N HIS A 39 39.35 11.18 -4.56
CA HIS A 39 40.22 10.02 -4.73
C HIS A 39 39.52 8.68 -4.47
N SER A 40 38.26 8.70 -4.03
CA SER A 40 37.47 7.48 -3.84
C SER A 40 37.20 6.78 -5.19
N PRO A 41 37.31 5.44 -5.29
CA PRO A 41 36.92 4.70 -6.48
C PRO A 41 35.39 4.69 -6.69
N TYR A 42 34.62 5.16 -5.72
CA TYR A 42 33.16 5.19 -5.76
C TYR A 42 32.59 6.58 -6.13
N VAL A 43 33.41 7.54 -6.59
CA VAL A 43 32.92 8.90 -6.90
C VAL A 43 31.71 8.85 -7.84
N ASP A 44 31.77 8.00 -8.87
CA ASP A 44 30.69 7.85 -9.85
C ASP A 44 29.47 7.07 -9.32
N TRP A 45 29.52 6.50 -8.11
CA TRP A 45 28.35 5.85 -7.50
C TRP A 45 27.28 6.85 -7.06
N PHE A 46 27.65 8.11 -6.91
CA PHE A 46 26.78 9.21 -6.49
C PHE A 46 26.95 10.39 -7.44
N THR A 47 26.06 11.37 -7.38
CA THR A 47 26.24 12.63 -8.12
C THR A 47 26.79 13.68 -7.18
N VAL A 48 28.09 13.97 -7.26
CA VAL A 48 28.77 14.96 -6.42
C VAL A 48 28.85 16.31 -7.13
N TYR A 49 28.56 17.40 -6.42
CA TYR A 49 28.63 18.76 -6.95
C TYR A 49 29.87 19.53 -6.48
N ASP A 50 30.34 19.29 -5.26
CA ASP A 50 31.53 19.95 -4.71
C ASP A 50 32.21 19.12 -3.59
N TRP A 51 33.43 19.52 -3.19
CA TRP A 51 34.20 18.89 -2.12
C TRP A 51 34.66 19.92 -1.06
N PRO A 52 34.76 19.55 0.23
CA PRO A 52 34.38 18.27 0.83
C PRO A 52 32.85 18.09 0.88
N LEU A 53 32.37 16.85 0.97
CA LEU A 53 30.93 16.59 1.02
C LEU A 53 30.30 17.11 2.32
N ASN A 54 29.17 17.79 2.18
CA ASN A 54 28.36 18.25 3.29
C ASN A 54 27.26 17.23 3.64
N ALA A 55 27.63 16.16 4.35
CA ALA A 55 26.69 15.11 4.79
C ALA A 55 26.18 15.25 6.23
N TYR A 56 26.77 16.17 7.00
CA TYR A 56 26.47 16.37 8.43
C TYR A 56 26.22 17.84 8.81
N GLY A 57 26.47 18.80 7.92
CA GLY A 57 26.24 20.22 8.19
C GLY A 57 24.78 20.61 8.05
N GLU A 58 24.50 21.85 8.46
CA GLU A 58 23.15 22.45 8.40
C GLU A 58 22.81 22.96 6.99
N ASP A 59 23.82 23.21 6.17
CA ASP A 59 23.64 23.62 4.77
C ASP A 59 23.11 22.48 3.89
N LYS A 60 22.63 22.82 2.70
CA LYS A 60 22.19 21.84 1.70
C LYS A 60 23.32 20.86 1.33
N PRO A 61 23.00 19.60 1.00
CA PRO A 61 24.01 18.66 0.52
C PRO A 61 24.56 19.16 -0.81
N ASN A 62 25.88 19.09 -0.98
CA ASN A 62 26.59 19.36 -2.24
C ASN A 62 26.74 18.08 -3.09
N TYR A 63 25.70 17.25 -3.08
CA TYR A 63 25.54 16.04 -3.88
C TYR A 63 24.04 15.75 -4.05
N ALA A 64 23.67 14.91 -5.02
CA ALA A 64 22.28 14.48 -5.18
C ALA A 64 21.84 13.65 -3.97
N ALA A 65 20.79 14.10 -3.31
CA ALA A 65 20.21 13.45 -2.15
C ALA A 65 18.69 13.45 -2.27
N TRP A 66 18.05 12.36 -1.83
CA TRP A 66 16.60 12.24 -1.90
C TRP A 66 15.95 13.32 -1.04
N TRP A 67 15.11 14.15 -1.66
CA TRP A 67 14.48 15.34 -1.05
C TRP A 67 15.47 16.35 -0.45
N GLY A 68 16.73 16.34 -0.92
CA GLY A 68 17.79 17.18 -0.37
C GLY A 68 18.19 16.82 1.07
N LEU A 69 17.84 15.63 1.55
CA LEU A 69 18.18 15.16 2.89
C LEU A 69 19.63 14.65 2.94
N PRO A 70 20.55 15.29 3.69
CA PRO A 70 21.96 14.86 3.72
C PRO A 70 22.19 13.43 4.26
N ALA A 71 21.18 12.83 4.90
CA ALA A 71 21.27 11.46 5.35
C ALA A 71 21.06 10.43 4.23
N LEU A 72 20.54 10.85 3.06
CA LEU A 72 20.01 9.98 2.01
C LEU A 72 20.63 10.28 0.64
N PRO A 73 21.95 10.08 0.45
CA PRO A 73 22.60 10.20 -0.85
C PRO A 73 21.96 9.31 -1.91
N GLN A 74 21.68 9.88 -3.08
CA GLN A 74 21.02 9.19 -4.18
C GLN A 74 22.04 8.47 -5.06
N PHE A 75 21.74 7.21 -5.41
CA PHE A 75 22.57 6.43 -6.30
C PHE A 75 22.57 7.02 -7.72
N ASN A 76 23.74 7.04 -8.35
CA ASN A 76 23.84 7.36 -9.78
C ASN A 76 23.59 6.10 -10.62
N ILE A 77 22.33 5.86 -10.99
CA ILE A 77 21.89 4.68 -11.76
C ILE A 77 22.47 4.60 -13.19
N ARG A 78 23.15 5.65 -13.66
CA ARG A 78 23.87 5.65 -14.94
C ARG A 78 25.19 4.87 -14.85
N THR A 79 25.72 4.67 -13.65
CA THR A 79 26.97 3.95 -13.43
C THR A 79 26.73 2.45 -13.47
N PRO A 80 27.33 1.70 -14.42
CA PRO A 80 27.05 0.26 -14.57
C PRO A 80 27.29 -0.56 -13.30
N ALA A 81 28.34 -0.22 -12.53
CA ALA A 81 28.64 -0.89 -11.27
C ALA A 81 27.54 -0.72 -10.21
N VAL A 82 26.86 0.44 -10.19
CA VAL A 82 25.71 0.70 -9.30
C VAL A 82 24.53 -0.17 -9.71
N ARG A 83 24.22 -0.24 -11.01
CA ARG A 83 23.11 -1.09 -11.50
C ARG A 83 23.34 -2.55 -11.16
N GLU A 84 24.54 -3.06 -11.43
CA GLU A 84 24.91 -4.44 -11.11
C GLU A 84 24.84 -4.72 -9.61
N PHE A 85 25.28 -3.78 -8.76
CA PHE A 85 25.15 -3.90 -7.32
C PHE A 85 23.67 -3.99 -6.89
N LEU A 86 22.82 -3.07 -7.34
CA LEU A 86 21.41 -3.01 -6.95
C LEU A 86 20.61 -4.22 -7.46
N TRP A 87 20.81 -4.61 -8.72
CA TRP A 87 20.21 -5.83 -9.28
C TRP A 87 20.72 -7.09 -8.56
N GLY A 88 22.01 -7.12 -8.20
CA GLY A 88 22.60 -8.19 -7.41
C GLY A 88 21.97 -8.31 -6.02
N VAL A 89 21.71 -7.20 -5.33
CA VAL A 89 20.97 -7.18 -4.05
C VAL A 89 19.54 -7.69 -4.25
N GLY A 90 18.85 -7.22 -5.30
CA GLY A 90 17.50 -7.66 -5.64
C GLY A 90 17.39 -9.18 -5.86
N GLN A 91 18.38 -9.75 -6.55
CA GLN A 91 18.46 -11.20 -6.79
C GLN A 91 18.88 -11.97 -5.53
N HIS A 92 19.88 -11.49 -4.80
CA HIS A 92 20.47 -12.19 -3.66
C HIS A 92 19.42 -12.58 -2.61
N TRP A 93 18.55 -11.67 -2.19
CA TRP A 93 17.58 -11.96 -1.15
C TRP A 93 16.46 -12.88 -1.62
N ILE A 94 16.13 -12.87 -2.91
CA ILE A 94 15.20 -13.83 -3.52
C ILE A 94 15.81 -15.24 -3.45
N GLU A 95 17.11 -15.39 -3.75
CA GLU A 95 17.83 -16.64 -3.56
C GLU A 95 17.96 -17.05 -2.09
N GLN A 96 17.89 -16.10 -1.14
CA GLN A 96 17.80 -16.39 0.29
C GLN A 96 16.40 -16.84 0.75
N GLY A 97 15.40 -16.79 -0.14
CA GLY A 97 14.06 -17.32 0.10
C GLY A 97 13.00 -16.28 0.42
N ILE A 98 13.22 -14.98 0.18
CA ILE A 98 12.09 -14.03 0.23
C ILE A 98 11.17 -14.28 -0.96
N ASP A 99 9.90 -13.93 -0.82
CA ASP A 99 8.85 -14.18 -1.80
C ASP A 99 8.50 -12.95 -2.65
N GLY A 100 9.24 -11.85 -2.49
CA GLY A 100 9.00 -10.64 -3.27
C GLY A 100 9.67 -9.38 -2.72
N TRP A 101 9.46 -8.29 -3.46
CA TRP A 101 9.95 -6.95 -3.16
C TRP A 101 8.81 -5.93 -3.16
N ARG A 102 8.73 -5.12 -2.10
CA ARG A 102 8.10 -3.80 -2.13
C ARG A 102 9.19 -2.79 -2.47
N LEU A 103 9.00 -2.00 -3.51
CA LEU A 103 9.99 -1.06 -4.00
C LEU A 103 9.68 0.33 -3.46
N ASP A 104 10.66 0.92 -2.77
CA ASP A 104 10.60 2.27 -2.22
C ASP A 104 10.84 3.31 -3.31
N VAL A 105 9.95 4.32 -3.38
CA VAL A 105 10.01 5.43 -4.35
C VAL A 105 10.49 5.07 -5.77
N PRO A 106 9.96 4.01 -6.41
CA PRO A 106 10.50 3.49 -7.66
C PRO A 106 10.40 4.48 -8.83
N ALA A 107 9.51 5.47 -8.74
CA ALA A 107 9.38 6.55 -9.72
C ALA A 107 10.62 7.48 -9.77
N GLU A 108 11.43 7.54 -8.70
CA GLU A 108 12.67 8.33 -8.67
C GLU A 108 13.79 7.68 -9.50
N ILE A 109 13.66 6.40 -9.82
CA ILE A 109 14.46 5.72 -10.84
C ILE A 109 13.67 5.77 -12.15
N ASP A 110 13.81 6.90 -12.85
CA ASP A 110 13.16 7.14 -14.15
C ASP A 110 13.92 6.44 -15.30
N ASP A 111 13.95 5.10 -15.25
CA ASP A 111 14.62 4.25 -16.25
C ASP A 111 13.88 2.92 -16.39
N ASP A 112 13.15 2.75 -17.49
CA ASP A 112 12.40 1.50 -17.77
C ASP A 112 13.34 0.29 -17.89
N ALA A 113 14.53 0.46 -18.47
CA ALA A 113 15.49 -0.63 -18.65
C ALA A 113 16.07 -1.10 -17.30
N PHE A 114 16.14 -0.21 -16.30
CA PHE A 114 16.53 -0.59 -14.95
C PHE A 114 15.52 -1.56 -14.34
N TRP A 115 14.24 -1.23 -14.41
CA TRP A 115 13.17 -2.05 -13.82
C TRP A 115 12.86 -3.32 -14.61
N GLN A 116 13.00 -3.28 -15.94
CA GLN A 116 12.89 -4.47 -16.79
C GLN A 116 13.99 -5.50 -16.46
N GLU A 117 15.23 -5.04 -16.30
CA GLU A 117 16.33 -5.92 -15.91
C GLU A 117 16.18 -6.41 -14.46
N PHE A 118 15.74 -5.54 -13.54
CA PHE A 118 15.41 -5.92 -12.16
C PHE A 118 14.37 -7.06 -12.14
N ARG A 119 13.26 -6.90 -12.88
CA ARG A 119 12.24 -7.95 -13.03
C ARG A 119 12.85 -9.23 -13.57
N ARG A 120 13.65 -9.15 -14.64
CA ARG A 120 14.27 -10.33 -15.27
C ARG A 120 15.11 -11.12 -14.27
N ARG A 121 15.91 -10.45 -13.43
CA ARG A 121 16.74 -11.13 -12.42
C ARG A 121 15.92 -11.69 -11.27
N VAL A 122 14.99 -10.91 -10.72
CA VAL A 122 14.11 -11.35 -9.63
C VAL A 122 13.26 -12.56 -10.05
N LYS A 123 12.60 -12.47 -11.21
CA LYS A 123 11.78 -13.55 -11.76
C LYS A 123 12.62 -14.74 -12.24
N GLY A 124 13.87 -14.50 -12.66
CA GLY A 124 14.83 -15.55 -13.00
C GLY A 124 15.24 -16.37 -11.78
N ALA A 125 15.37 -15.75 -10.61
CA ALA A 125 15.65 -16.44 -9.34
C ALA A 125 14.40 -17.10 -8.74
N ASN A 126 13.23 -16.45 -8.84
CA ASN A 126 11.94 -17.00 -8.42
C ASN A 126 10.81 -16.44 -9.30
N PRO A 127 10.21 -17.25 -10.20
CA PRO A 127 9.12 -16.82 -11.08
C PRO A 127 7.88 -16.32 -10.32
N ASP A 128 7.65 -16.83 -9.11
CA ASP A 128 6.52 -16.47 -8.25
C ASP A 128 6.79 -15.23 -7.38
N ALA A 129 8.01 -14.67 -7.41
CA ALA A 129 8.36 -13.52 -6.58
C ALA A 129 7.49 -12.30 -6.91
N TYR A 130 6.79 -11.76 -5.92
CA TYR A 130 5.90 -10.61 -6.10
C TYR A 130 6.68 -9.29 -6.14
N ILE A 131 6.50 -8.49 -7.19
CA ILE A 131 7.14 -7.16 -7.32
C ILE A 131 6.06 -6.08 -7.23
N VAL A 132 6.04 -5.33 -6.13
CA VAL A 132 5.08 -4.24 -5.89
C VAL A 132 5.79 -2.91 -5.73
N GLY A 133 5.40 -1.91 -6.53
CA GLY A 133 5.96 -0.56 -6.44
C GLY A 133 5.15 0.38 -5.53
N GLU A 134 5.83 1.22 -4.78
CA GLU A 134 5.21 2.36 -4.10
C GLU A 134 4.92 3.50 -5.10
N ILE A 135 3.76 3.46 -5.75
CA ILE A 135 3.30 4.52 -6.64
C ILE A 135 1.95 5.04 -6.13
N TRP A 136 1.91 6.33 -5.78
CA TRP A 136 0.73 6.96 -5.15
C TRP A 136 -0.37 7.35 -6.14
N HIS A 137 -0.07 7.28 -7.43
CA HIS A 137 -0.94 7.70 -8.52
C HIS A 137 -1.13 6.57 -9.55
N GLU A 138 -1.69 6.92 -10.70
CA GLU A 138 -1.82 6.03 -11.86
C GLU A 138 -0.46 5.41 -12.25
N ALA A 139 -0.40 4.10 -12.49
CA ALA A 139 0.84 3.36 -12.69
C ALA A 139 0.89 2.51 -13.99
N ARG A 140 0.13 2.86 -15.04
CA ARG A 140 0.07 2.10 -16.31
C ARG A 140 1.44 1.92 -16.94
N ARG A 141 2.36 2.86 -16.74
CA ARG A 141 3.75 2.77 -17.24
C ARG A 141 4.43 1.49 -16.76
N TRP A 142 4.31 1.17 -15.47
CA TRP A 142 5.03 0.06 -14.82
C TRP A 142 4.27 -1.28 -14.84
N LEU A 143 2.97 -1.26 -15.17
CA LEU A 143 2.07 -2.42 -15.08
C LEU A 143 1.72 -3.02 -16.44
N LYS A 144 2.70 -3.07 -17.35
CA LYS A 144 2.55 -3.69 -18.69
C LYS A 144 2.98 -5.15 -18.72
N GLY A 145 3.44 -5.70 -17.59
CA GLY A 145 3.92 -7.08 -17.45
C GLY A 145 5.44 -7.24 -17.58
N ASP A 146 6.16 -6.17 -17.90
CA ASP A 146 7.62 -6.14 -18.11
C ASP A 146 8.40 -5.51 -16.94
N GLN A 147 7.73 -4.85 -15.98
CA GLN A 147 8.35 -4.25 -14.79
C GLN A 147 7.73 -4.79 -13.49
N PHE A 148 6.65 -4.20 -12.99
CA PHE A 148 6.05 -4.59 -11.70
C PHE A 148 4.86 -5.55 -11.90
N ASP A 149 4.56 -6.34 -10.87
CA ASP A 149 3.33 -7.15 -10.82
C ASP A 149 2.14 -6.34 -10.29
N ALA A 150 2.42 -5.30 -9.48
CA ALA A 150 1.42 -4.48 -8.81
C ALA A 150 2.01 -3.14 -8.33
N VAL A 151 1.12 -2.29 -7.80
CA VAL A 151 1.50 -1.13 -6.98
C VAL A 151 0.71 -1.12 -5.67
N MET A 152 1.21 -0.36 -4.70
CA MET A 152 0.45 0.03 -3.51
C MET A 152 -0.72 0.91 -3.94
N SER A 153 -1.95 0.41 -3.80
CA SER A 153 -3.15 1.03 -4.37
C SER A 153 -3.65 2.20 -3.51
N TYR A 154 -2.94 3.34 -3.56
CA TYR A 154 -3.37 4.55 -2.87
C TYR A 154 -4.62 5.19 -3.48
N LEU A 155 -4.97 4.84 -4.72
CA LEU A 155 -6.28 5.20 -5.31
C LEU A 155 -7.42 4.43 -4.62
N PHE A 156 -7.23 3.16 -4.29
CA PHE A 156 -8.18 2.41 -3.45
C PHE A 156 -8.29 3.03 -2.06
N ASN A 157 -7.16 3.37 -1.45
CA ASN A 157 -7.14 4.07 -0.16
C ASN A 157 -7.97 5.37 -0.20
N LYS A 158 -7.73 6.21 -1.21
CA LYS A 158 -8.48 7.46 -1.45
C LYS A 158 -9.99 7.21 -1.55
N ALA A 159 -10.41 6.18 -2.29
CA ALA A 159 -11.82 5.82 -2.43
C ALA A 159 -12.45 5.49 -1.07
N CYS A 160 -11.75 4.70 -0.25
CA CYS A 160 -12.22 4.29 1.06
C CYS A 160 -12.33 5.46 2.03
N ILE A 161 -11.34 6.34 2.09
CA ILE A 161 -11.39 7.55 2.93
C ILE A 161 -12.55 8.45 2.47
N ALA A 162 -12.63 8.74 1.17
CA ALA A 162 -13.64 9.63 0.62
C ALA A 162 -15.08 9.17 0.88
N PHE A 163 -15.33 7.85 0.88
CA PHE A 163 -16.68 7.31 1.02
C PHE A 163 -17.02 6.84 2.44
N PHE A 164 -16.19 6.01 3.07
CA PHE A 164 -16.53 5.42 4.37
C PHE A 164 -16.32 6.38 5.53
N ILE A 165 -15.39 7.33 5.41
CA ILE A 165 -15.21 8.40 6.39
C ILE A 165 -16.00 9.64 5.96
N GLY A 166 -15.89 10.02 4.69
CA GLY A 166 -16.67 11.09 4.09
C GLY A 166 -16.49 12.43 4.83
N LEU A 167 -17.60 13.01 5.30
CA LEU A 167 -17.60 14.33 5.94
C LEU A 167 -16.93 14.35 7.33
N LEU A 168 -16.71 13.19 7.96
CA LEU A 168 -16.06 13.10 9.27
C LEU A 168 -14.53 13.15 9.21
N MET A 169 -13.97 13.17 7.99
CA MET A 169 -12.54 13.09 7.75
C MET A 169 -11.77 14.19 8.49
N ASP A 170 -10.69 13.80 9.17
CA ASP A 170 -9.72 14.74 9.71
C ASP A 170 -8.77 15.22 8.60
N THR A 171 -9.21 16.23 7.84
CA THR A 171 -8.51 16.72 6.64
C THR A 171 -7.01 16.99 6.86
N PRO A 172 -6.56 17.65 7.95
CA PRO A 172 -5.13 17.85 8.22
C PRO A 172 -4.29 16.56 8.21
N LEU A 173 -4.85 15.40 8.58
CA LEU A 173 -4.15 14.11 8.54
C LEU A 173 -3.98 13.53 7.13
N THR A 174 -4.62 14.15 6.13
CA THR A 174 -4.59 13.73 4.72
C THR A 174 -3.89 14.74 3.80
N GLU A 175 -3.47 15.89 4.34
CA GLU A 175 -2.79 16.96 3.59
C GLU A 175 -1.35 16.58 3.23
N GLY A 176 -0.88 17.07 2.09
CA GLY A 176 0.50 16.83 1.60
C GLY A 176 0.81 15.39 1.17
N LYS A 177 -0.17 14.49 1.19
CA LYS A 177 -0.03 13.10 0.73
C LYS A 177 -0.31 12.99 -0.77
N GLY A 178 0.25 11.98 -1.43
CA GLY A 178 0.11 11.80 -2.89
C GLY A 178 -1.33 11.60 -3.39
N TYR A 179 -2.24 11.17 -2.51
CA TYR A 179 -3.68 11.06 -2.82
C TYR A 179 -4.48 12.34 -2.55
N SER A 180 -3.86 13.36 -1.95
CA SER A 180 -4.48 14.63 -1.57
C SER A 180 -4.68 15.55 -2.78
N PRO A 181 -5.71 16.42 -2.80
CA PRO A 181 -6.80 16.52 -1.84
C PRO A 181 -7.82 15.38 -2.00
N ILE A 182 -8.51 15.07 -0.89
CA ILE A 182 -9.64 14.13 -0.86
C ILE A 182 -10.94 14.94 -0.70
N GLN A 183 -11.92 14.64 -1.54
CA GLN A 183 -13.28 15.18 -1.45
C GLN A 183 -14.21 14.04 -1.02
N PRO A 184 -15.17 14.28 -0.09
CA PRO A 184 -16.15 13.27 0.29
C PRO A 184 -16.97 12.77 -0.91
N PHE A 185 -17.24 11.47 -0.96
CA PHE A 185 -18.06 10.83 -1.98
C PHE A 185 -19.43 10.44 -1.43
N ASP A 186 -20.47 10.61 -2.25
CA ASP A 186 -21.70 9.86 -2.10
C ASP A 186 -21.57 8.47 -2.76
N ALA A 187 -22.60 7.63 -2.61
CA ALA A 187 -22.56 6.26 -3.14
C ALA A 187 -22.43 6.19 -4.68
N PRO A 188 -23.14 7.01 -5.48
CA PRO A 188 -22.91 7.09 -6.92
C PRO A 188 -21.46 7.46 -7.27
N ARG A 189 -20.90 8.52 -6.66
CA ARG A 189 -19.53 8.93 -6.95
C ARG A 189 -18.51 7.87 -6.56
N PHE A 190 -18.71 7.19 -5.43
CA PHE A 190 -17.85 6.08 -5.01
C PHE A 190 -17.88 4.93 -6.03
N ALA A 191 -19.06 4.54 -6.51
CA ALA A 191 -19.19 3.50 -7.54
C ALA A 191 -18.49 3.89 -8.84
N ASP A 192 -18.70 5.12 -9.32
CA ASP A 192 -18.05 5.63 -10.53
C ASP A 192 -16.52 5.66 -10.37
N PHE A 193 -16.02 6.10 -9.22
CA PHE A 193 -14.57 6.13 -8.96
C PHE A 193 -13.97 4.73 -8.85
N VAL A 194 -14.70 3.76 -8.29
CA VAL A 194 -14.30 2.34 -8.30
C VAL A 194 -14.21 1.80 -9.73
N ASP A 195 -15.19 2.11 -10.59
CA ASP A 195 -15.16 1.71 -12.00
C ASP A 195 -14.00 2.39 -12.75
N GLU A 196 -13.71 3.67 -12.47
CA GLU A 196 -12.57 4.41 -13.01
C GLU A 196 -11.25 3.70 -12.68
N ILE A 197 -11.00 3.37 -11.40
CA ILE A 197 -9.73 2.76 -10.99
C ILE A 197 -9.58 1.31 -11.50
N LEU A 198 -10.68 0.54 -11.57
CA LEU A 198 -10.65 -0.81 -12.16
C LEU A 198 -10.39 -0.78 -13.67
N ALA A 199 -10.79 0.30 -14.36
CA ALA A 199 -10.56 0.48 -15.78
C ALA A 199 -9.15 0.93 -16.14
N LEU A 200 -8.33 1.37 -15.17
CA LEU A 200 -6.94 1.78 -15.40
C LEU A 200 -6.05 0.63 -15.88
N TYR A 201 -6.31 -0.57 -15.36
CA TYR A 201 -5.43 -1.73 -15.54
C TYR A 201 -6.19 -2.93 -16.08
N ASP A 202 -5.45 -3.86 -16.69
CA ASP A 202 -6.01 -5.16 -17.05
C ASP A 202 -6.53 -5.89 -15.82
N TRP A 203 -7.52 -6.77 -16.03
CA TRP A 203 -8.18 -7.46 -14.92
C TRP A 203 -7.19 -8.30 -14.10
N GLN A 204 -6.23 -8.92 -14.75
CA GLN A 204 -5.17 -9.70 -14.12
C GLN A 204 -4.30 -8.84 -13.19
N VAL A 205 -4.03 -7.59 -13.56
CA VAL A 205 -3.29 -6.63 -12.71
C VAL A 205 -4.16 -6.18 -11.54
N ASN A 206 -5.45 -5.91 -11.75
CA ASN A 206 -6.37 -5.59 -10.65
C ASN A 206 -6.40 -6.70 -9.58
N LEU A 207 -6.24 -7.97 -9.97
CA LEU A 207 -6.19 -9.09 -9.03
C LEU A 207 -4.89 -9.17 -8.21
N THR A 208 -3.85 -8.40 -8.56
CA THR A 208 -2.55 -8.40 -7.88
C THR A 208 -2.26 -7.09 -7.13
N LEU A 209 -3.05 -6.03 -7.33
CA LEU A 209 -2.86 -4.75 -6.64
C LEU A 209 -2.87 -4.90 -5.11
N LEU A 210 -1.96 -4.20 -4.43
CA LEU A 210 -1.90 -4.21 -2.97
C LEU A 210 -2.85 -3.14 -2.41
N ASN A 211 -4.05 -3.54 -2.01
CA ASN A 211 -5.11 -2.65 -1.55
C ASN A 211 -4.98 -2.37 -0.05
N LEU A 212 -4.57 -1.17 0.32
CA LEU A 212 -4.31 -0.73 1.70
C LEU A 212 -5.28 0.37 2.15
N LEU A 213 -5.57 0.43 3.44
CA LEU A 213 -6.35 1.52 4.07
C LEU A 213 -5.45 2.59 4.70
N ASP A 214 -4.18 2.27 4.92
CA ASP A 214 -3.17 3.13 5.51
C ASP A 214 -1.82 2.39 5.48
N SER A 215 -0.77 3.06 5.95
CA SER A 215 0.60 2.55 6.01
C SER A 215 1.43 3.36 7.01
N HIS A 216 2.71 3.02 7.10
CA HIS A 216 3.70 3.78 7.84
C HIS A 216 3.98 5.20 7.30
N ASP A 217 3.47 5.56 6.12
CA ASP A 217 3.62 6.90 5.51
C ASP A 217 2.33 7.72 5.53
N THR A 218 1.25 7.17 6.08
CA THR A 218 -0.04 7.85 6.24
C THR A 218 -0.44 7.89 7.71
N ALA A 219 -1.38 8.76 8.06
CA ALA A 219 -2.09 8.58 9.32
C ALA A 219 -2.89 7.27 9.29
N ARG A 220 -3.18 6.70 10.46
CA ARG A 220 -4.04 5.52 10.56
C ARG A 220 -5.46 5.86 10.14
N PHE A 221 -6.12 4.95 9.44
CA PHE A 221 -7.48 5.13 8.94
C PHE A 221 -8.44 5.47 10.08
N LEU A 222 -8.31 4.81 11.24
CA LEU A 222 -9.11 5.08 12.43
C LEU A 222 -8.95 6.53 12.93
N SER A 223 -7.73 7.08 12.88
CA SER A 223 -7.46 8.47 13.29
C SER A 223 -8.00 9.46 12.28
N VAL A 224 -7.86 9.18 10.97
CA VAL A 224 -8.50 9.99 9.91
C VAL A 224 -10.02 9.98 10.08
N ALA A 225 -10.59 8.87 10.56
CA ALA A 225 -12.01 8.71 10.87
C ALA A 225 -12.42 9.28 12.24
N ARG A 226 -11.54 9.98 12.96
CA ARG A 226 -11.78 10.52 14.31
C ARG A 226 -12.27 9.47 15.32
N GLY A 227 -11.79 8.23 15.18
CA GLY A 227 -12.16 7.10 16.03
C GLY A 227 -13.46 6.38 15.62
N ASP A 228 -14.05 6.69 14.46
CA ASP A 228 -15.24 5.97 13.99
C ASP A 228 -14.90 4.53 13.53
N GLU A 229 -15.10 3.57 14.42
CA GLU A 229 -14.94 2.15 14.12
C GLU A 229 -15.93 1.63 13.06
N SER A 230 -17.08 2.27 12.89
CA SER A 230 -18.06 1.85 11.88
C SER A 230 -17.51 2.07 10.48
N ALA A 231 -16.86 3.21 10.24
CA ALA A 231 -16.15 3.51 9.01
C ALA A 231 -15.04 2.49 8.73
N LEU A 232 -14.20 2.19 9.73
CA LEU A 232 -13.13 1.19 9.59
C LEU A 232 -13.69 -0.19 9.27
N ARG A 233 -14.73 -0.65 9.98
CA ARG A 233 -15.36 -1.95 9.73
C ARG A 233 -15.92 -2.08 8.31
N LEU A 234 -16.58 -1.04 7.80
CA LEU A 234 -17.12 -1.01 6.44
C LEU A 234 -16.00 -0.96 5.38
N ALA A 235 -14.97 -0.15 5.62
CA ALA A 235 -13.79 -0.09 4.75
C ALA A 235 -13.05 -1.44 4.70
N THR A 236 -12.86 -2.11 5.84
CA THR A 236 -12.28 -3.46 5.90
C THR A 236 -13.14 -4.49 5.19
N LEU A 237 -14.47 -4.45 5.35
CA LEU A 237 -15.38 -5.31 4.59
C LEU A 237 -15.18 -5.11 3.08
N PHE A 238 -15.15 -3.86 2.63
CA PHE A 238 -14.91 -3.56 1.21
C PHE A 238 -13.53 -4.05 0.77
N GLN A 239 -12.47 -3.74 1.51
CA GLN A 239 -11.10 -4.18 1.24
C GLN A 239 -10.98 -5.71 1.09
N MET A 240 -11.61 -6.46 1.98
CA MET A 240 -11.59 -7.93 1.98
C MET A 240 -12.52 -8.55 0.94
N THR A 241 -13.37 -7.76 0.26
CA THR A 241 -14.28 -8.23 -0.81
C THR A 241 -13.91 -7.69 -2.19
N TYR A 242 -13.04 -6.69 -2.26
CA TYR A 242 -12.53 -6.05 -3.47
C TYR A 242 -11.50 -6.95 -4.22
N PRO A 243 -11.39 -6.87 -5.56
CA PRO A 243 -10.34 -7.56 -6.31
C PRO A 243 -8.94 -7.03 -5.94
N GLY A 244 -7.99 -7.94 -5.75
CA GLY A 244 -6.61 -7.63 -5.38
C GLY A 244 -6.17 -8.29 -4.08
N ALA A 245 -5.00 -7.88 -3.60
CA ALA A 245 -4.40 -8.32 -2.35
C ALA A 245 -4.67 -7.27 -1.24
N PRO A 246 -5.62 -7.50 -0.31
CA PRO A 246 -5.77 -6.65 0.89
C PRO A 246 -4.48 -6.61 1.72
N SER A 247 -4.12 -5.42 2.19
CA SER A 247 -2.99 -5.15 3.08
C SER A 247 -3.50 -4.49 4.37
N ILE A 248 -3.21 -5.12 5.51
CA ILE A 248 -3.54 -4.61 6.84
C ILE A 248 -2.26 -4.01 7.44
N TYR A 249 -2.31 -2.78 7.95
CA TYR A 249 -1.20 -2.20 8.68
C TYR A 249 -1.25 -2.64 10.15
N TYR A 250 -0.10 -3.01 10.71
CA TYR A 250 -0.08 -3.67 12.03
C TYR A 250 -0.75 -2.82 13.09
N GLY A 251 -1.62 -3.43 13.89
CA GLY A 251 -2.32 -2.75 14.97
C GLY A 251 -3.69 -2.21 14.57
N ASP A 252 -4.01 -2.04 13.29
CA ASP A 252 -5.36 -1.60 12.89
C ASP A 252 -6.42 -2.61 13.29
N GLU A 253 -6.09 -3.90 13.22
CA GLU A 253 -7.00 -4.99 13.57
C GLU A 253 -7.38 -4.97 15.06
N ILE A 254 -6.59 -4.30 15.91
CA ILE A 254 -6.87 -4.13 17.34
C ILE A 254 -7.25 -2.69 17.70
N GLY A 255 -7.41 -1.80 16.71
CA GLY A 255 -7.85 -0.42 16.90
C GLY A 255 -6.76 0.55 17.34
N LEU A 256 -5.50 0.29 16.98
CA LEU A 256 -4.41 1.22 17.25
C LEU A 256 -4.62 2.54 16.48
N ASP A 257 -4.48 3.67 17.16
CA ASP A 257 -4.61 5.01 16.58
C ASP A 257 -3.22 5.60 16.24
N GLY A 258 -3.18 6.64 15.42
CA GLY A 258 -1.96 7.38 15.11
C GLY A 258 -2.17 8.41 13.99
N GLY A 259 -1.68 9.63 14.22
CA GLY A 259 -1.59 10.68 13.20
C GLY A 259 -0.50 10.40 12.15
N SER A 260 -0.05 11.44 11.46
CA SER A 260 1.04 11.33 10.46
C SER A 260 2.35 10.81 11.09
N ASP A 261 3.27 10.32 10.24
CA ASP A 261 4.64 9.95 10.65
C ASP A 261 5.25 11.03 11.56
N PRO A 262 5.74 10.68 12.77
CA PRO A 262 5.96 9.33 13.31
C PRO A 262 4.83 8.71 14.15
N ASP A 263 3.72 9.41 14.35
CA ASP A 263 2.67 8.95 15.27
C ASP A 263 1.93 7.69 14.77
N CYS A 264 1.89 7.43 13.46
CA CYS A 264 1.38 6.16 12.92
C CYS A 264 2.28 4.94 13.22
N ARG A 265 3.50 5.15 13.72
CA ARG A 265 4.54 4.12 13.95
C ARG A 265 4.67 3.74 15.43
N LYS A 266 3.59 3.90 16.22
CA LYS A 266 3.51 3.46 17.62
C LYS A 266 3.90 1.99 17.80
N THR A 267 4.48 1.67 18.94
CA THR A 267 4.79 0.28 19.29
C THR A 267 3.52 -0.58 19.36
N MET A 268 3.60 -1.84 18.91
CA MET A 268 2.49 -2.78 19.02
C MET A 268 2.16 -3.02 20.51
N PRO A 269 0.93 -2.77 20.97
CA PRO A 269 0.56 -3.03 22.37
C PRO A 269 0.35 -4.52 22.58
N TRP A 270 1.37 -5.28 22.98
CA TRP A 270 1.27 -6.75 23.10
C TRP A 270 0.37 -7.27 24.23
N GLY A 271 -0.04 -6.42 25.18
CA GLY A 271 -0.97 -6.81 26.23
C GLY A 271 -2.40 -6.87 25.70
N GLU A 272 -2.96 -8.06 25.53
CA GLU A 272 -4.29 -8.28 24.91
C GLU A 272 -5.44 -7.53 25.60
N SER A 273 -5.28 -7.12 26.87
CA SER A 273 -6.25 -6.27 27.57
C SER A 273 -6.41 -4.88 26.96
N GLN A 274 -5.46 -4.44 26.12
CA GLN A 274 -5.51 -3.18 25.37
C GLN A 274 -6.14 -3.35 23.99
N TRP A 275 -6.44 -4.58 23.56
CA TRP A 275 -6.93 -4.83 22.21
C TRP A 275 -8.43 -4.60 22.13
N ASN A 276 -8.87 -3.95 21.05
CA ASN A 276 -10.27 -4.03 20.64
C ASN A 276 -10.54 -5.41 20.03
N THR A 277 -10.94 -6.37 20.86
CA THR A 277 -11.20 -7.76 20.43
C THR A 277 -12.37 -7.86 19.45
N GLY A 278 -13.40 -7.03 19.59
CA GLY A 278 -14.52 -7.00 18.66
C GLY A 278 -14.14 -6.51 17.26
N LEU A 279 -13.14 -5.63 17.15
CA LEU A 279 -12.57 -5.22 15.87
C LEU A 279 -11.68 -6.33 15.30
N ARG A 280 -10.83 -6.94 16.13
CA ARG A 280 -9.98 -8.07 15.75
C ARG A 280 -10.80 -9.21 15.15
N ASP A 281 -11.88 -9.60 15.81
CA ASP A 281 -12.76 -10.68 15.35
C ASP A 281 -13.40 -10.35 13.99
N HIS A 282 -13.74 -9.07 13.75
CA HIS A 282 -14.23 -8.62 12.45
C HIS A 282 -13.18 -8.79 11.36
N PHE A 283 -11.94 -8.37 11.60
CA PHE A 283 -10.84 -8.60 10.66
C PHE A 283 -10.62 -10.10 10.39
N VAL A 284 -10.62 -10.94 11.43
CA VAL A 284 -10.45 -12.40 11.29
C VAL A 284 -11.56 -13.01 10.44
N VAL A 285 -12.83 -12.68 10.69
CA VAL A 285 -13.96 -13.21 9.92
C VAL A 285 -13.83 -12.86 8.44
N TRP A 286 -13.47 -11.62 8.11
CA TRP A 286 -13.35 -11.20 6.72
C TRP A 286 -12.09 -11.73 6.04
N ALA A 287 -10.96 -11.86 6.75
CA ALA A 287 -9.77 -12.52 6.23
C ALA A 287 -10.04 -14.01 5.91
N MET A 288 -10.76 -14.72 6.77
CA MET A 288 -11.16 -16.10 6.51
C MET A 288 -12.12 -16.21 5.31
N LYS A 289 -13.10 -15.31 5.19
CA LYS A 289 -14.03 -15.29 4.06
C LYS A 289 -13.37 -14.84 2.75
N ASP A 290 -12.36 -13.97 2.80
CA ASP A 290 -11.56 -13.58 1.64
C ASP A 290 -10.88 -14.80 1.01
N SER A 291 -10.32 -15.71 1.82
CA SER A 291 -9.74 -16.97 1.30
C SER A 291 -10.76 -17.80 0.51
N TRP A 292 -12.02 -17.85 0.96
CA TRP A 292 -13.11 -18.49 0.24
C TRP A 292 -13.52 -17.71 -1.01
N LEU A 293 -13.66 -16.40 -0.92
CA LEU A 293 -14.02 -15.53 -2.06
C LEU A 293 -12.95 -15.57 -3.16
N ARG A 294 -11.66 -15.65 -2.83
CA ARG A 294 -10.54 -15.78 -3.81
C ARG A 294 -10.68 -17.02 -4.69
N SER A 295 -11.22 -18.12 -4.17
CA SER A 295 -11.52 -19.31 -4.97
C SER A 295 -12.60 -19.08 -6.05
N THR A 296 -13.31 -17.95 -5.98
CA THR A 296 -14.43 -17.58 -6.88
C THR A 296 -14.19 -16.32 -7.72
N ARG A 297 -13.12 -15.54 -7.47
CA ARG A 297 -12.85 -14.20 -8.04
C ARG A 297 -12.25 -14.18 -9.46
N GLY A 298 -12.01 -15.31 -10.09
CA GLY A 298 -11.44 -15.38 -11.44
C GLY A 298 -12.31 -14.78 -12.56
N ARG A 299 -13.52 -14.29 -12.25
CA ARG A 299 -14.45 -13.71 -13.24
C ARG A 299 -14.59 -12.22 -13.04
N ARG A 300 -14.30 -11.47 -14.10
CA ARG A 300 -14.53 -10.02 -14.19
C ARG A 300 -16.02 -9.72 -13.95
N PRO A 301 -16.36 -8.70 -13.13
CA PRO A 301 -17.73 -8.22 -13.03
C PRO A 301 -18.26 -7.78 -14.41
N PRO A 302 -19.54 -7.97 -14.72
CA PRO A 302 -20.11 -7.56 -15.99
C PRO A 302 -20.00 -6.04 -16.19
N ARG A 303 -19.63 -5.59 -17.40
CA ARG A 303 -19.32 -4.17 -17.70
C ARG A 303 -20.56 -3.25 -17.76
N SER A 304 -21.77 -3.80 -17.67
CA SER A 304 -23.02 -3.01 -17.64
C SER A 304 -24.04 -3.63 -16.69
N LYS A 305 -24.92 -2.79 -16.11
CA LYS A 305 -26.07 -3.22 -15.29
C LYS A 305 -26.95 -4.27 -16.00
N SER A 306 -27.00 -4.25 -17.33
CA SER A 306 -27.76 -5.21 -18.15
C SER A 306 -27.15 -6.60 -18.26
N GLN A 307 -25.88 -6.78 -17.87
CA GLN A 307 -25.17 -8.06 -17.92
C GLN A 307 -25.10 -8.77 -16.55
N TRP A 308 -25.67 -8.17 -15.50
CA TRP A 308 -25.83 -8.83 -14.21
C TRP A 308 -26.93 -9.90 -14.31
N PRO A 309 -26.69 -11.13 -13.82
CA PRO A 309 -27.74 -12.15 -13.77
C PRO A 309 -28.94 -11.62 -12.98
N ALA A 310 -30.15 -11.75 -13.53
CA ALA A 310 -31.39 -11.33 -12.86
C ALA A 310 -31.62 -12.01 -11.49
N SER A 311 -30.88 -13.09 -11.19
CA SER A 311 -30.88 -13.78 -9.90
C SER A 311 -30.10 -13.05 -8.79
N SER A 312 -29.18 -12.14 -9.13
CA SER A 312 -28.35 -11.41 -8.16
C SER A 312 -29.10 -10.29 -7.43
N LEU A 313 -30.24 -9.84 -7.98
CA LEU A 313 -31.04 -8.73 -7.45
C LEU A 313 -32.24 -9.18 -6.60
N LYS A 314 -32.46 -10.49 -6.42
CA LYS A 314 -33.63 -11.03 -5.70
C LYS A 314 -33.45 -11.19 -4.18
N GLY A 315 -32.33 -10.77 -3.61
CA GLY A 315 -32.05 -10.90 -2.17
C GLY A 315 -32.56 -9.75 -1.29
N LEU A 316 -33.00 -8.63 -1.88
CA LEU A 316 -33.43 -7.43 -1.16
C LEU A 316 -34.73 -6.88 -1.77
N SER A 317 -35.82 -7.66 -1.68
CA SER A 317 -37.16 -7.13 -1.91
C SER A 317 -37.97 -7.18 -0.61
N SER A 318 -38.20 -5.99 -0.06
CA SER A 318 -39.37 -5.56 0.72
C SER A 318 -40.28 -6.67 1.25
N ASN A 319 -40.04 -7.12 2.48
CA ASN A 319 -41.07 -7.83 3.24
C ASN A 319 -40.85 -7.70 4.76
N THR A 320 -40.92 -6.46 5.27
CA THR A 320 -41.01 -6.20 6.72
C THR A 320 -41.69 -4.89 7.12
N LEU A 321 -42.48 -4.28 6.23
CA LEU A 321 -43.32 -3.11 6.57
C LEU A 321 -44.72 -3.34 6.04
N GLY A 322 -45.54 -4.04 6.84
CA GLY A 322 -46.93 -4.28 6.50
C GLY A 322 -47.58 -5.31 7.41
N LYS A 323 -47.76 -4.97 8.69
CA LYS A 323 -48.78 -5.53 9.60
C LYS A 323 -48.72 -4.87 10.99
N ARG A 324 -49.20 -3.63 11.06
CA ARG A 324 -49.83 -3.07 12.26
C ARG A 324 -50.95 -2.12 11.82
N GLY A 325 -52.05 -2.73 11.39
CA GLY A 325 -53.35 -2.09 11.29
C GLY A 325 -54.32 -2.98 12.05
N GLU A 326 -55.16 -2.36 12.88
CA GLU A 326 -56.22 -2.95 13.72
C GLU A 326 -55.81 -3.50 15.08
N ARG A 327 -55.87 -2.64 16.10
CA ARG A 327 -56.78 -2.87 17.23
C ARG A 327 -56.99 -1.59 18.07
N THR A 328 -58.26 -1.31 18.30
CA THR A 328 -58.84 -0.52 19.41
C THR A 328 -58.85 1.01 19.27
N ARG A 329 -59.95 1.51 18.68
CA ARG A 329 -60.64 2.71 19.17
C ARG A 329 -61.05 2.46 20.64
N LEU A 330 -60.80 3.42 21.52
CA LEU A 330 -61.71 3.93 22.56
C LEU A 330 -60.94 4.82 23.55
N LEU A 331 -61.55 5.97 23.87
CA LEU A 331 -61.30 6.88 25.00
C LEU A 331 -60.34 8.08 24.77
N GLU A 332 -60.91 9.13 24.17
CA GLU A 332 -60.79 10.49 24.72
C GLU A 332 -62.05 10.77 25.54
N ALA A 333 -61.89 11.16 26.82
CA ALA A 333 -62.72 12.09 27.58
C ALA A 333 -62.49 11.90 29.10
N SER A 334 -61.62 12.74 29.67
CA SER A 334 -61.69 13.38 31.00
C SER A 334 -60.31 13.72 31.53
#